data_AF-A0A3N0AHU5-F1
#
_entry.id   AF-A0A3N0AHU5-F1
#
_cell.length_a   1.000
_cell.length_b   1.000
_cell.length_c   1.000
_cell.angle_alpha   90.00
_cell.angle_beta   90.00
_cell.angle_gamma   90.00
#
_symmetry.space_group_name_H-M   'P 1'
#
loop_
_entity.id
_entity.type
_entity.pdbx_description
1 polymer ?
#
loop_
_entity_poly.entity_id
_entity_poly.type
_entity_poly.pdbx_seq_one_letter_code
_entity_poly.pdbx_strand_id
1 'polypeptide(L)'
;MGIWDNISGALNKGVEGAGRFADATSLKFRLGEVERKRRDLAGDLGEKLYEAVSSDAGLPEGCEDIVAAMKSCDSEIAQIKAEIESIARKTEASRAASVTYSCPSCGATLSQGARFCHVCGTQLAPVQAAQRAEDQAAPAVDSAGNATASSAQSYEVPVPAPAAHDEPAQQQ
;
A
#
# COMPACT_ATOMS: atom_id res chain seq x y z
N MET A 1 -5.12 -30.34 -34.95
CA MET A 1 -5.50 -29.74 -33.66
C MET A 1 -4.68 -28.47 -33.43
N GLY A 2 -5.31 -27.34 -33.11
CA GLY A 2 -4.77 -26.45 -32.07
C GLY A 2 -4.18 -25.07 -32.42
N ILE A 3 -4.29 -24.52 -33.63
CA ILE A 3 -3.84 -23.12 -33.87
C ILE A 3 -4.83 -22.10 -33.27
N TRP A 4 -6.13 -22.41 -33.36
CA TRP A 4 -7.21 -21.58 -32.83
C TRP A 4 -7.27 -21.56 -31.30
N ASP A 5 -7.01 -22.70 -30.64
CA ASP A 5 -6.96 -22.80 -29.17
C ASP A 5 -5.89 -21.91 -28.52
N ASN A 6 -4.72 -21.79 -29.17
CA ASN A 6 -3.63 -20.97 -28.65
C ASN A 6 -3.92 -19.47 -28.74
N ILE A 7 -4.65 -19.03 -29.78
CA ILE A 7 -5.03 -17.63 -29.98
C ILE A 7 -6.11 -17.23 -28.97
N SER A 8 -7.12 -18.07 -28.75
CA SER A 8 -8.16 -17.82 -27.75
C SER A 8 -7.60 -17.79 -26.32
N GLY A 9 -6.64 -18.68 -26.00
CA GLY A 9 -5.97 -18.70 -24.70
C GLY A 9 -5.10 -17.46 -24.43
N ALA A 10 -4.47 -16.90 -25.46
CA ALA A 10 -3.64 -15.69 -25.34
C ALA A 10 -4.48 -14.42 -25.13
N LEU A 11 -5.62 -14.30 -25.83
CA LEU A 11 -6.54 -13.18 -25.68
C LEU A 11 -7.21 -13.15 -24.29
N ASN A 12 -7.67 -14.30 -23.79
CA ASN A 12 -8.30 -14.38 -22.46
C ASN A 12 -7.34 -13.96 -21.34
N LYS A 13 -6.09 -14.42 -21.37
CA LYS A 13 -5.06 -14.02 -20.39
C LYS A 13 -4.73 -12.53 -20.43
N GLY A 14 -4.77 -11.91 -21.62
CA GLY A 14 -4.53 -10.48 -21.79
C GLY A 14 -5.63 -9.61 -21.15
N VAL A 15 -6.89 -10.02 -21.31
CA VAL A 15 -8.04 -9.33 -20.71
C VAL A 15 -8.05 -9.47 -19.18
N GLU A 16 -7.70 -10.64 -18.64
CA GLU A 16 -7.62 -10.85 -17.19
C GLU A 16 -6.51 -10.01 -16.53
N GLY A 17 -5.39 -9.81 -17.22
CA GLY A 17 -4.33 -8.90 -16.76
C GLY A 17 -4.80 -7.44 -16.76
N ALA A 18 -5.39 -6.98 -17.86
CA ALA A 18 -5.90 -5.61 -18.02
C ALA A 18 -6.99 -5.26 -16.99
N GLY A 19 -7.88 -6.20 -16.67
CA GLY A 19 -8.93 -6.03 -15.65
C GLY A 19 -8.35 -5.70 -14.27
N ARG A 20 -7.34 -6.45 -13.82
CA ARG A 20 -6.70 -6.24 -12.51
C ARG A 20 -6.03 -4.87 -12.38
N PHE A 21 -5.47 -4.34 -13.48
CA PHE A 21 -4.90 -3.00 -13.48
C PHE A 21 -5.98 -1.91 -13.39
N ALA A 22 -7.10 -2.10 -14.09
CA ALA A 22 -8.24 -1.19 -13.99
C ALA A 22 -8.84 -1.21 -12.57
N ASP A 23 -9.00 -2.39 -11.98
CA ASP A 23 -9.48 -2.57 -10.61
C ASP A 23 -8.57 -1.91 -9.57
N ALA A 24 -7.25 -2.11 -9.68
CA ALA A 24 -6.29 -1.49 -8.76
C ALA A 24 -6.29 0.05 -8.88
N THR A 25 -6.59 0.59 -10.06
CA THR A 25 -6.64 2.04 -10.30
C THR A 25 -7.93 2.65 -9.76
N SER A 26 -9.07 2.00 -10.00
CA SER A 26 -10.37 2.44 -9.47
C SER A 26 -10.39 2.40 -7.94
N LEU A 27 -9.80 1.37 -7.33
CA LEU A 27 -9.65 1.27 -5.87
C LEU A 27 -8.77 2.37 -5.29
N LYS A 28 -7.67 2.75 -5.97
CA LYS A 28 -6.82 3.88 -5.54
C LYS A 28 -7.54 5.21 -5.62
N PHE A 29 -8.35 5.43 -6.65
CA PHE A 29 -9.19 6.62 -6.74
C PHE A 29 -10.18 6.68 -5.59
N ARG A 30 -10.90 5.58 -5.34
CA ARG A 30 -11.85 5.47 -4.22
C ARG A 30 -11.16 5.65 -2.85
N LEU A 31 -9.93 5.12 -2.70
CA LEU A 31 -9.12 5.35 -1.50
C LEU A 31 -8.87 6.85 -1.27
N GLY A 32 -8.46 7.57 -2.32
CA GLY A 32 -8.24 9.01 -2.25
C GLY A 32 -9.51 9.80 -1.89
N GLU A 33 -10.67 9.37 -2.41
CA GLU A 33 -11.97 9.95 -2.09
C GLU A 33 -12.33 9.76 -0.61
N VAL A 34 -12.24 8.54 -0.08
CA VAL A 34 -12.53 8.25 1.34
C VAL A 34 -11.53 8.93 2.26
N GLU A 35 -10.24 8.98 1.91
CA GLU A 35 -9.23 9.69 2.67
C GLU A 35 -9.48 11.20 2.71
N ARG A 36 -10.00 11.79 1.61
CA ARG A 36 -10.43 13.18 1.58
C ARG A 36 -11.64 13.39 2.50
N LYS A 37 -12.68 12.57 2.37
CA LYS A 37 -13.87 12.62 3.24
C LYS A 37 -13.52 12.54 4.72
N ARG A 38 -12.58 11.67 5.10
CA ARG A 38 -12.11 11.57 6.48
C ARG A 38 -11.40 12.85 6.95
N ARG A 39 -10.59 13.48 6.10
CA ARG A 39 -9.94 14.76 6.42
C ARG A 39 -10.96 15.88 6.58
N ASP A 40 -11.98 15.92 5.72
CA ASP A 40 -13.03 16.93 5.79
C ASP A 40 -13.83 16.78 7.11
N LEU A 41 -14.24 15.57 7.46
CA LEU A 41 -14.89 15.28 8.76
C LEU A 41 -14.03 15.66 9.97
N ALA A 42 -12.71 15.45 9.89
CA ALA A 42 -11.79 15.86 10.96
C ALA A 42 -11.71 17.38 11.08
N GLY A 43 -11.80 18.11 9.96
CA GLY A 43 -11.94 19.57 9.93
C GLY A 43 -13.21 20.04 10.61
N ASP A 44 -14.35 19.47 10.22
CA ASP A 44 -15.67 19.79 10.78
C ASP A 44 -15.74 19.53 12.30
N LEU A 45 -15.15 18.41 12.74
CA LEU A 45 -15.05 18.09 14.16
C LEU A 45 -14.20 19.12 14.91
N GLY A 46 -13.04 19.48 14.34
CA GLY A 46 -12.13 20.46 14.92
C GLY A 46 -12.76 21.84 15.06
N GLU A 47 -13.50 22.29 14.05
CA GLU A 47 -14.23 23.56 14.06
C GLU A 47 -15.26 23.60 15.20
N LYS A 48 -16.08 22.55 15.34
CA LYS A 48 -17.08 22.44 16.42
C LYS A 48 -16.45 22.44 17.81
N LEU A 49 -15.40 21.63 17.99
CA LEU A 49 -14.69 21.55 19.27
C LEU A 49 -14.03 22.87 19.64
N TYR A 50 -13.43 23.56 18.66
CA TYR A 50 -12.85 24.88 18.87
C TYR A 50 -13.92 25.88 19.33
N GLU A 51 -15.08 25.92 18.67
CA GLU A 51 -16.17 26.83 19.04
C GLU A 51 -16.69 26.56 20.46
N ALA A 52 -16.88 25.30 20.82
CA ALA A 52 -17.36 24.93 22.16
C ALA A 52 -16.35 25.25 23.27
N VAL A 53 -15.06 24.99 23.04
CA VAL A 53 -14.00 25.36 23.98
C VAL A 53 -13.86 26.89 24.07
N SER A 54 -13.95 27.59 22.93
CA SER A 54 -13.84 29.06 22.89
C SER A 54 -15.00 29.77 23.59
N SER A 55 -16.16 29.13 23.68
CA SER A 55 -17.36 29.68 24.33
C SER A 55 -17.57 29.17 25.75
N ASP A 56 -16.64 28.36 26.29
CA ASP A 56 -16.77 27.62 27.56
C ASP A 56 -18.05 26.77 27.63
N ALA A 57 -18.56 26.38 26.46
CA ALA A 57 -19.83 25.69 26.26
C ALA A 57 -19.64 24.17 26.19
N GLY A 58 -18.90 23.57 27.13
CA GLY A 58 -18.79 22.11 27.27
C GLY A 58 -18.43 21.34 25.98
N LEU A 59 -18.82 20.06 25.90
CA LEU A 59 -18.63 19.25 24.69
C LEU A 59 -19.85 19.40 23.78
N PRO A 60 -19.70 19.75 22.48
CA PRO A 60 -20.83 20.01 21.61
C PRO A 60 -21.53 18.72 21.18
N GLU A 61 -22.87 18.76 21.15
CA GLU A 61 -23.70 17.70 20.61
C GLU A 61 -23.37 17.42 19.13
N GLY A 62 -23.52 16.15 18.70
CA GLY A 62 -23.25 15.73 17.31
C GLY A 62 -21.78 15.41 16.99
N CYS A 63 -20.84 15.63 17.92
CA CYS A 63 -19.46 15.15 17.74
C CYS A 63 -19.39 13.62 17.60
N GLU A 64 -20.27 12.91 18.31
CA GLU A 64 -20.35 11.45 18.31
C GLU A 64 -20.64 10.90 16.90
N ASP A 65 -21.53 11.55 16.15
CA ASP A 65 -21.87 11.19 14.77
C ASP A 65 -20.69 11.39 13.82
N ILE A 66 -19.97 12.51 13.96
CA ILE A 66 -18.78 12.80 13.15
C ILE A 66 -17.70 11.75 13.43
N VAL A 67 -17.47 11.42 14.71
CA VAL A 67 -16.52 10.37 15.11
C VAL A 67 -16.95 9.00 14.56
N ALA A 68 -18.25 8.67 14.58
CA ALA A 68 -18.77 7.44 13.99
C ALA A 68 -18.52 7.40 12.47
N ALA A 69 -18.76 8.50 11.76
CA ALA A 69 -18.50 8.62 10.33
C ALA A 69 -17.00 8.50 9.99
N MET A 70 -16.12 9.07 10.81
CA MET A 70 -14.67 8.93 10.67
C MET A 70 -14.24 7.46 10.83
N LYS A 71 -14.76 6.76 11.84
CA LYS A 71 -14.51 5.32 12.04
C LYS A 71 -14.96 4.48 10.84
N SER A 72 -16.10 4.82 10.23
CA SER A 72 -16.55 4.19 8.99
C SER A 72 -15.53 4.41 7.87
N CYS A 73 -15.09 5.65 7.66
CA CYS A 73 -14.08 5.97 6.64
C CYS A 73 -12.76 5.22 6.89
N ASP A 74 -12.30 5.13 8.15
CA ASP A 74 -11.09 4.38 8.50
C ASP A 74 -11.23 2.89 8.20
N SER A 75 -12.40 2.30 8.50
CA SER A 75 -12.68 0.90 8.17
C SER A 75 -12.71 0.65 6.65
N GLU A 76 -13.29 1.58 5.87
CA GLU A 76 -13.32 1.52 4.41
C GLU A 76 -11.90 1.66 3.82
N ILE A 77 -11.10 2.59 4.34
CA ILE A 77 -9.69 2.77 3.96
C ILE A 77 -8.90 1.48 4.20
N ALA A 78 -9.09 0.85 5.36
CA ALA A 78 -8.42 -0.40 5.71
C ALA A 78 -8.82 -1.54 4.75
N GLN A 79 -10.11 -1.66 4.43
CA GLN A 79 -10.61 -2.65 3.48
C GLN A 79 -10.05 -2.44 2.08
N ILE A 80 -10.08 -1.21 1.56
CA ILE A 80 -9.57 -0.88 0.22
C ILE A 80 -8.07 -1.15 0.12
N LYS A 81 -7.29 -0.80 1.17
CA LYS A 81 -5.85 -1.08 1.22
C LYS A 81 -5.56 -2.58 1.19
N ALA A 82 -6.32 -3.37 1.95
CA ALA A 82 -6.20 -4.82 1.95
C ALA A 82 -6.55 -5.44 0.58
N GLU A 83 -7.54 -4.89 -0.12
CA GLU A 83 -7.93 -5.33 -1.45
C GLU A 83 -6.87 -5.03 -2.51
N ILE A 84 -6.31 -3.81 -2.50
CA ILE A 84 -5.19 -3.42 -3.36
C ILE A 84 -4.00 -4.38 -3.15
N GLU A 85 -3.66 -4.69 -1.89
CA GLU A 85 -2.59 -5.62 -1.57
C GLU A 85 -2.90 -7.05 -2.04
N SER A 86 -4.15 -7.50 -1.92
CA SER A 86 -4.61 -8.80 -2.45
C SER A 86 -4.44 -8.87 -3.97
N ILE A 87 -4.84 -7.82 -4.71
CA ILE A 87 -4.66 -7.74 -6.17
C ILE A 87 -3.18 -7.74 -6.53
N ALA A 88 -2.34 -6.98 -5.81
CA ALA A 88 -0.90 -6.97 -6.03
C ALA A 88 -0.28 -8.36 -5.83
N ARG A 89 -0.61 -9.04 -4.72
CA ARG A 89 -0.15 -10.41 -4.45
C ARG A 89 -0.61 -11.42 -5.51
N LYS A 90 -1.88 -11.37 -5.91
CA LYS A 90 -2.42 -12.25 -6.97
C LYS A 90 -1.75 -12.00 -8.32
N THR A 91 -1.48 -10.74 -8.64
CA THR A 91 -0.81 -10.35 -9.88
C THR A 91 0.62 -10.88 -9.91
N GLU A 92 1.37 -10.74 -8.82
CA GLU A 92 2.72 -11.28 -8.72
C GLU A 92 2.74 -12.81 -8.76
N ALA A 93 1.86 -13.47 -8.02
CA ALA A 93 1.76 -14.94 -8.04
C ALA A 93 1.39 -15.47 -9.43
N SER A 94 0.47 -14.80 -10.13
CA SER A 94 0.11 -15.15 -11.51
C SER A 94 1.29 -14.94 -12.47
N ARG A 95 2.03 -13.85 -12.30
CA ARG A 95 3.22 -13.56 -13.10
C ARG A 95 4.27 -14.64 -12.90
N ALA A 96 4.63 -14.96 -11.66
CA ALA A 96 5.59 -16.01 -11.32
C ALA A 96 5.17 -17.38 -11.87
N ALA A 97 3.88 -17.73 -11.77
CA ALA A 97 3.34 -18.97 -12.31
C ALA A 97 3.34 -19.03 -13.85
N SER A 98 3.29 -17.88 -14.53
CA SER A 98 3.25 -17.79 -15.99
C SER A 98 4.62 -17.82 -16.67
N VAL A 99 5.72 -17.67 -15.93
CA VAL A 99 7.07 -17.72 -16.51
C VAL A 99 7.44 -19.15 -16.90
N THR A 100 7.84 -19.34 -18.15
CA THR A 100 8.29 -20.62 -18.70
C THR A 100 9.66 -20.49 -19.37
N TYR A 101 10.45 -21.56 -19.36
CA TYR A 101 11.75 -21.63 -20.05
C TYR A 101 11.92 -22.96 -20.79
N SER A 102 12.89 -23.02 -21.70
CA SER A 102 13.17 -24.23 -22.49
C SER A 102 14.26 -25.09 -21.86
N CYS A 103 14.08 -26.40 -21.87
CA CYS A 103 15.08 -27.37 -21.42
C CYS A 103 16.30 -27.33 -22.35
N PRO A 104 17.54 -27.19 -21.84
CA PRO A 104 18.74 -27.15 -22.68
C PRO A 104 19.08 -28.50 -23.32
N SER A 105 18.56 -29.62 -22.78
CA SER A 105 18.85 -30.97 -23.30
C SER A 105 17.88 -31.41 -24.40
N CYS A 106 16.58 -31.15 -24.24
CA CYS A 106 15.56 -31.64 -25.18
C CYS A 106 14.66 -30.54 -25.78
N GLY A 107 14.82 -29.29 -25.36
CA GLY A 107 14.00 -28.17 -25.84
C GLY A 107 12.60 -28.08 -25.23
N ALA A 108 12.19 -29.00 -24.35
CA ALA A 108 10.85 -28.98 -23.74
C ALA A 108 10.60 -27.70 -22.91
N THR A 109 9.38 -27.16 -22.97
CA THR A 109 8.97 -26.00 -22.17
C THR A 109 8.67 -26.41 -20.73
N LEU A 110 9.22 -25.66 -19.77
CA LEU A 110 9.18 -25.94 -18.35
C LEU A 110 8.69 -24.71 -17.59
N SER A 111 7.94 -24.94 -16.51
CA SER A 111 7.51 -23.86 -15.62
C SER A 111 8.66 -23.37 -14.75
N GLN A 112 8.60 -22.10 -14.36
CA GLN A 112 9.55 -21.51 -13.43
C GLN A 112 9.61 -22.33 -12.12
N GLY A 113 10.82 -22.74 -11.73
CA GLY A 113 11.07 -23.56 -10.54
C GLY A 113 11.13 -25.08 -10.76
N ALA A 114 11.01 -25.57 -12.00
CA ALA A 114 11.19 -27.00 -12.28
C ALA A 114 12.65 -27.45 -12.00
N ARG A 115 12.82 -28.37 -11.03
CA ARG A 115 14.14 -28.93 -10.67
C ARG A 115 14.62 -30.02 -11.64
N PHE A 116 13.69 -30.60 -12.40
CA PHE A 116 13.94 -31.65 -13.37
C PHE A 116 13.02 -31.46 -14.57
N CYS A 117 13.51 -31.84 -15.75
CA CYS A 117 12.69 -31.86 -16.96
C CYS A 117 11.71 -33.05 -16.89
N HIS A 118 10.42 -32.78 -16.93
CA HIS A 118 9.38 -33.82 -16.94
C HIS A 118 9.34 -34.65 -18.24
N VAL A 119 10.04 -34.20 -19.29
CA VAL A 119 10.10 -34.87 -20.59
C VAL A 119 11.33 -35.78 -20.71
N CYS A 120 12.54 -35.27 -20.44
CA CYS A 120 13.78 -36.03 -20.65
C CYS A 120 14.51 -36.42 -19.36
N GLY A 121 14.00 -36.05 -18.18
CA GLY A 121 14.62 -36.37 -16.88
C GLY A 121 15.88 -35.57 -16.55
N THR A 122 16.36 -34.69 -17.43
CA THR A 122 17.54 -33.86 -17.17
C THR A 122 17.33 -33.00 -15.93
N GLN A 123 18.28 -33.04 -15.00
CA GLN A 123 18.30 -32.15 -13.84
C GLN A 123 18.62 -30.73 -14.27
N LEU A 124 17.83 -29.80 -13.77
CA LEU A 124 17.96 -28.39 -14.08
C LEU A 124 18.58 -27.75 -12.86
N ALA A 125 19.84 -27.31 -12.99
CA ALA A 125 20.49 -26.54 -11.95
C ALA A 125 19.67 -25.26 -11.71
N PRO A 126 19.50 -24.80 -10.45
CA PRO A 126 18.81 -23.56 -10.14
C PRO A 126 19.67 -22.35 -10.53
N VAL A 127 20.00 -22.20 -11.82
CA VAL A 127 20.77 -21.08 -12.35
C VAL A 127 19.80 -19.99 -12.81
N GLN A 128 18.96 -19.48 -11.90
CA GLN A 128 18.01 -18.40 -12.21
C GLN A 128 17.83 -17.39 -11.06
N ALA A 129 18.86 -17.24 -10.21
CA ALA A 129 18.99 -16.06 -9.35
C ALA A 129 19.85 -14.97 -10.01
N ALA A 130 20.88 -15.35 -10.79
CA ALA A 130 21.83 -14.40 -11.39
C ALA A 130 21.26 -13.64 -12.61
N GLN A 131 20.47 -14.29 -13.48
CA GLN A 131 19.94 -13.64 -14.70
C GLN A 131 18.83 -12.61 -14.44
N ARG A 132 18.32 -12.50 -13.21
CA ARG A 132 17.27 -11.55 -12.84
C ARG A 132 17.84 -10.19 -12.36
N ALA A 133 19.16 -10.11 -12.13
CA ALA A 133 19.88 -8.88 -11.79
C ALA A 133 20.24 -8.07 -13.05
N GLU A 134 20.69 -8.74 -14.12
CA GLU A 134 21.10 -8.06 -15.37
C GLU A 134 19.93 -7.48 -16.21
N ASP A 135 18.74 -8.10 -16.20
CA ASP A 135 17.58 -7.59 -16.98
C ASP A 135 16.84 -6.42 -16.27
N GLN A 136 17.17 -6.14 -15.01
CA GLN A 136 16.63 -4.99 -14.24
C GLN A 136 17.63 -3.83 -14.11
N ALA A 137 18.78 -3.91 -14.76
CA ALA A 137 19.72 -2.80 -14.87
C ALA A 137 19.30 -1.86 -16.02
N ALA A 138 18.39 -0.93 -15.72
CA ALA A 138 18.05 0.19 -16.59
C ALA A 138 19.28 1.08 -16.87
N PRO A 139 19.37 1.72 -18.05
CA PRO A 139 20.45 2.65 -18.37
C PRO A 139 20.31 3.93 -17.55
N ALA A 140 21.42 4.35 -16.93
CA ALA A 140 21.56 5.60 -16.21
C ALA A 140 21.42 6.80 -17.17
N VAL A 141 20.55 7.77 -16.83
CA VAL A 141 20.73 9.19 -17.21
C VAL A 141 20.41 10.12 -16.03
N ASP A 142 21.45 10.87 -15.66
CA ASP A 142 21.56 12.14 -14.95
C ASP A 142 20.80 12.43 -13.65
N SER A 143 21.57 12.50 -12.56
CA SER A 143 21.25 13.30 -11.38
C SER A 143 22.46 14.13 -11.00
N ALA A 144 22.45 15.41 -11.38
CA ALA A 144 23.36 16.42 -10.90
C ALA A 144 22.59 17.43 -10.02
N GLY A 145 22.92 17.44 -8.73
CA GLY A 145 22.70 18.54 -7.76
C GLY A 145 21.24 18.81 -7.36
N ASN A 146 20.86 18.99 -6.10
CA ASN A 146 21.58 19.59 -5.00
C ASN A 146 20.93 19.17 -3.67
N ALA A 147 21.76 18.95 -2.66
CA ALA A 147 21.36 18.74 -1.30
C ALA A 147 21.09 20.07 -0.60
N THR A 148 19.97 20.16 0.11
CA THR A 148 19.96 20.89 1.39
C THR A 148 19.00 20.22 2.36
N ALA A 149 19.58 19.70 3.43
CA ALA A 149 18.90 19.24 4.62
C ALA A 149 18.12 20.39 5.28
N SER A 150 16.98 20.10 5.91
CA SER A 150 16.63 20.72 7.19
C SER A 150 15.52 19.94 7.88
N SER A 151 15.95 19.11 8.83
CA SER A 151 15.31 18.73 10.10
C SER A 151 13.80 18.93 10.28
N ALA A 152 13.15 17.80 10.55
CA ALA A 152 11.99 17.71 11.44
C ALA A 152 12.25 18.48 12.75
N GLN A 153 11.39 19.45 13.03
CA GLN A 153 11.20 19.96 14.37
C GLN A 153 9.80 19.57 14.83
N SER A 154 9.76 18.43 15.53
CA SER A 154 8.71 18.10 16.46
C SER A 154 8.71 19.18 17.55
N TYR A 155 7.62 19.92 17.68
CA TYR A 155 7.39 20.77 18.83
C TYR A 155 6.91 19.88 19.99
N GLU A 156 7.73 19.74 21.02
CA GLU A 156 7.24 19.39 22.34
C GLU A 156 6.59 20.64 22.94
N VAL A 157 5.33 20.50 23.38
CA VAL A 157 4.63 21.52 24.16
C VAL A 157 5.12 21.39 25.61
N PRO A 158 5.76 22.40 26.20
CA PRO A 158 6.14 22.35 27.61
C PRO A 158 4.89 22.41 28.49
N VAL A 159 4.69 21.36 29.29
CA VAL A 159 3.68 21.32 30.36
C VAL A 159 4.17 22.24 31.50
N PRO A 160 3.43 23.28 31.89
CA PRO A 160 3.79 24.06 33.07
C PRO A 160 3.63 23.21 34.34
N ALA A 161 4.67 23.20 35.18
CA ALA A 161 4.67 22.53 36.47
C ALA A 161 3.56 23.09 37.39
N PRO A 162 2.91 22.26 38.23
CA PRO A 162 1.98 22.76 39.22
C PRO A 162 2.72 23.63 40.23
N ALA A 163 2.25 24.85 40.43
CA ALA A 163 2.72 25.73 41.48
C ALA A 163 2.58 25.01 42.83
N ALA A 164 3.69 24.82 43.52
CA ALA A 164 3.71 24.43 44.92
C ALA A 164 2.96 25.52 45.70
N HIS A 165 1.81 25.16 46.26
CA HIS A 165 1.23 25.94 47.35
C HIS A 165 2.12 25.70 48.57
N ASP A 166 2.83 26.75 48.96
CA ASP A 166 3.57 26.86 50.21
C ASP A 166 2.57 26.70 51.36
N GLU A 167 2.68 25.59 52.10
CA GLU A 167 1.96 25.36 53.36
C GLU A 167 2.73 26.11 54.45
N PRO A 168 2.19 27.19 55.05
CA PRO A 168 2.87 27.82 56.17
C PRO A 168 2.76 26.91 57.40
N ALA A 169 3.92 26.41 57.82
CA ALA A 169 4.12 25.75 59.09
C ALA A 169 3.56 26.60 60.25
N GLN A 170 2.88 25.89 61.15
CA GLN A 170 2.34 26.36 62.42
C GLN A 170 3.30 27.29 63.19
N GLN A 171 2.74 28.33 63.80
CA GLN A 171 3.28 28.95 65.01
C GLN A 171 2.13 29.41 65.92
N GLN A 172 1.98 28.66 67.02
CA GLN A 172 1.20 28.88 68.25
C GLN A 172 -0.31 28.64 68.22
#